data_AF-A0A815Z7M9-F1
#
_entry.id   AF-A0A815Z7M9-F1
#
_cell.length_a   1.000
_cell.length_b   1.000
_cell.length_c   1.000
_cell.angle_alpha   90.00
_cell.angle_beta   90.00
_cell.angle_gamma   90.00
#
_symmetry.space_group_name_H-M   'P 1'
#
loop_
_entity.id
_entity.type
_entity.pdbx_description
1 polymer ?
#
loop_
_entity_poly.entity_id
_entity_poly.type
_entity_poly.pdbx_seq_one_letter_code
_entity_poly.pdbx_strand_id
1 'polypeptide(L)'
;MLISDRCYQLTVALQSMSTRISCENAQMASTQLIQCASNILTAVNGPLQERTIVLDLDSSRANTLPTDYDTDLESEWSNPNLFADGNDFSRATIDKNRNIYYQKQLANEITNQTNKIISLLTSSLNIQLNIGQNSTINTSQTFMSLSTISINSLSNKQIQQIDNAQFNIPSNININITNNSAISIRSIMNTLASFDKSQSNTNLSRLISLSILDQYGNQLPFETNSNQTIQLIIPRDQNLLIPDMILQNVTSTNTTLQNQLFYLSYINITNQLSISVHFEISPLNINLAYLFIYKFDQTPLLNSSINLIDGWTLFCPSSNLTNETIYKYFMNNQQTSGHQSLIFGLRELNSTEIIDYCSNNNNTNNDLPITDEKFNFTSNYQLRIYTSGCYYLDQNNQYKSDGVIVGSLTNHYETECLSTHLTSFAGGFIVLPEPINWSYVFANAGFMKNKTIYLTIICMSIAYIILMIFGRFKDKKDIEKLGVTPLPDNDKS
;
A
#
# COMPACT_ATOMS: atom_id res chain seq x y z
N MET A 1 11.17 26.37 -0.51
CA MET A 1 11.73 26.66 0.83
C MET A 1 11.39 28.08 1.34
N LEU A 2 11.70 29.17 0.61
CA LEU A 2 11.44 30.56 1.06
C LEU A 2 10.00 30.85 1.52
N ILE A 3 9.00 30.35 0.77
CA ILE A 3 7.57 30.55 1.11
C ILE A 3 7.23 29.84 2.43
N SER A 4 7.77 28.64 2.64
CA SER A 4 7.58 27.84 3.87
C SER A 4 8.10 28.58 5.10
N ASP A 5 9.28 29.19 4.98
CA ASP A 5 9.87 29.98 6.06
C ASP A 5 9.05 31.24 6.40
N ARG A 6 8.57 31.97 5.39
CA ARG A 6 7.67 33.11 5.62
C ARG A 6 6.36 32.68 6.30
N CYS A 7 5.78 31.56 5.89
CA CYS A 7 4.56 31.02 6.52
C CYS A 7 4.81 30.67 7.99
N TYR A 8 5.98 30.08 8.29
CA TYR A 8 6.38 29.77 9.65
C TYR A 8 6.55 31.03 10.52
N GLN A 9 7.25 32.05 10.01
CA GLN A 9 7.43 33.32 10.73
C GLN A 9 6.11 34.02 11.05
N LEU A 10 5.16 34.04 10.10
CA LEU A 10 3.82 34.58 10.34
C LEU A 10 3.05 33.77 11.40
N THR A 11 3.26 32.46 11.44
CA THR A 11 2.66 31.59 12.46
C THR A 11 3.19 31.89 13.85
N VAL A 12 4.50 32.12 13.99
CA VAL A 12 5.13 32.54 15.25
C VAL A 12 4.57 33.89 15.71
N ALA A 13 4.41 34.83 14.77
CA ALA A 13 3.80 36.13 15.07
C ALA A 13 2.36 35.97 15.57
N LEU A 14 1.54 35.15 14.91
CA LEU A 14 0.17 34.87 15.35
C LEU A 14 0.13 34.28 16.76
N GLN A 15 0.99 33.31 17.05
CA GLN A 15 1.06 32.70 18.39
C GLN A 15 1.37 33.75 19.47
N SER A 16 2.32 34.65 19.21
CA SER A 16 2.67 35.73 20.16
C SER A 16 1.52 36.70 20.45
N MET A 17 0.58 36.84 19.51
CA MET A 17 -0.58 37.74 19.62
C MET A 17 -1.88 36.99 20.00
N SER A 18 -1.84 35.67 20.12
CA SER A 18 -3.01 34.80 20.28
C SER A 18 -3.88 35.15 21.50
N THR A 19 -3.30 35.68 22.58
CA THR A 19 -4.03 36.13 23.78
C THR A 19 -4.67 37.52 23.66
N ARG A 20 -4.33 38.28 22.61
CA ARG A 20 -4.73 39.68 22.40
C ARG A 20 -5.74 39.86 21.26
N ILE A 21 -6.07 38.79 20.54
CA ILE A 21 -6.99 38.80 19.41
C ILE A 21 -8.25 38.01 19.75
N SER A 22 -9.36 38.33 19.06
CA SER A 22 -10.59 37.53 19.19
C SER A 22 -10.39 36.12 18.64
N CYS A 23 -11.17 35.16 19.15
CA CYS A 23 -11.19 33.78 18.66
C CYS A 23 -11.48 33.72 17.14
N GLU A 24 -12.41 34.55 16.65
CA GLU A 24 -12.74 34.63 15.22
C GLU A 24 -11.54 35.07 14.36
N ASN A 25 -10.81 36.11 14.78
CA ASN A 25 -9.61 36.57 14.08
C ASN A 25 -8.48 35.53 14.14
N ALA A 26 -8.32 34.85 15.28
CA ALA A 26 -7.35 33.77 15.43
C ALA A 26 -7.67 32.60 14.49
N GLN A 27 -8.94 32.21 14.39
CA GLN A 27 -9.40 31.15 13.49
C GLN A 27 -9.24 31.53 12.02
N MET A 28 -9.57 32.76 11.65
CA MET A 28 -9.40 33.26 10.28
C MET A 28 -7.91 33.27 9.87
N ALA A 29 -7.03 33.80 10.71
CA ALA A 29 -5.59 33.81 10.46
C ALA A 29 -5.01 32.40 10.40
N SER A 30 -5.42 31.52 11.32
CA SER A 30 -5.00 30.11 11.34
C SER A 30 -5.44 29.38 10.06
N THR A 31 -6.64 29.65 9.56
CA THR A 31 -7.15 29.07 8.31
C THR A 31 -6.27 29.44 7.12
N GLN A 32 -5.87 30.71 7.02
CA GLN A 32 -5.00 31.17 5.92
C GLN A 32 -3.59 30.58 6.02
N LEU A 33 -3.03 30.47 7.23
CA LEU A 33 -1.70 29.89 7.44
C LEU A 33 -1.68 28.38 7.21
N ILE A 34 -2.73 27.65 7.62
CA ILE A 34 -2.90 26.23 7.28
C ILE A 34 -3.03 26.04 5.78
N GLN A 35 -3.84 26.86 5.10
CA GLN A 35 -3.98 26.79 3.65
C GLN A 35 -2.64 27.05 2.93
N CYS A 36 -1.84 27.99 3.42
CA CYS A 36 -0.50 28.24 2.91
C CYS A 36 0.42 27.02 3.09
N ALA A 37 0.51 26.49 4.32
CA ALA A 37 1.31 25.32 4.65
C ALA A 37 0.90 24.09 3.81
N SER A 38 -0.40 23.85 3.66
CA SER A 38 -0.93 22.73 2.88
C SER A 38 -0.66 22.87 1.40
N ASN A 39 -0.81 24.07 0.82
CA ASN A 39 -0.51 24.30 -0.59
C ASN A 39 0.96 24.04 -0.92
N ILE A 40 1.87 24.41 -0.02
CA ILE A 40 3.31 24.13 -0.18
C ILE A 40 3.56 22.62 -0.12
N LEU A 41 2.96 21.92 0.85
CA LEU A 41 3.11 20.48 0.97
C LEU A 41 2.55 19.75 -0.27
N THR A 42 1.37 20.15 -0.74
CA THR A 42 0.74 19.62 -1.96
C THR A 42 1.59 19.89 -3.20
N ALA A 43 2.20 21.06 -3.31
CA ALA A 43 3.04 21.41 -4.46
C ALA A 43 4.30 20.51 -4.56
N VAL A 44 4.81 20.02 -3.43
CA VAL A 44 5.99 19.14 -3.41
C VAL A 44 5.62 17.66 -3.48
N ASN A 45 4.54 17.24 -2.81
CA ASN A 45 4.09 15.84 -2.81
C ASN A 45 3.31 15.44 -4.06
N GLY A 46 2.57 16.36 -4.67
CA GLY A 46 1.74 16.08 -5.86
C GLY A 46 2.52 15.46 -7.02
N PRO A 47 3.68 16.05 -7.41
CA PRO A 47 4.54 15.47 -8.44
C PRO A 47 5.08 14.09 -8.10
N LEU A 48 5.53 13.93 -6.85
CA LEU A 48 6.08 12.68 -6.35
C LEU A 48 5.05 11.55 -6.41
N GLN A 49 3.77 11.86 -6.16
CA GLN A 49 2.66 10.90 -6.23
C GLN A 49 2.04 10.75 -7.62
N GLU A 50 2.64 11.35 -8.65
CA GLU A 50 2.12 11.34 -10.03
C GLU A 50 0.70 11.92 -10.15
N ARG A 51 0.25 12.72 -9.17
CA ARG A 51 -1.06 13.39 -9.18
C ARG A 51 -1.02 14.74 -9.86
N THR A 52 0.16 15.32 -10.04
CA THR A 52 0.34 16.58 -10.77
C THR A 52 1.50 16.47 -11.74
N ILE A 53 1.32 17.00 -12.95
CA ILE A 53 2.36 17.04 -13.97
C ILE A 53 3.45 18.03 -13.52
N VAL A 54 4.70 17.57 -13.45
CA VAL A 54 5.85 18.48 -13.34
C VAL A 54 5.92 19.26 -14.63
N LEU A 55 5.90 20.59 -14.57
CA LEU A 55 6.12 21.41 -15.76
C LEU A 55 7.50 21.07 -16.34
N ASP A 56 7.61 20.85 -17.64
CA ASP A 56 8.87 20.44 -18.32
C ASP A 56 10.06 21.36 -17.97
N LEU A 57 9.79 22.63 -17.65
CA LEU A 57 10.78 23.60 -17.21
C LEU A 57 11.35 23.29 -15.81
N ASP A 58 10.53 22.79 -14.90
CA ASP A 58 10.96 22.40 -13.55
C ASP A 58 11.67 21.05 -13.58
N SER A 59 11.24 20.13 -14.47
CA SER A 59 11.93 18.87 -14.74
C SER A 59 13.34 19.12 -15.32
N SER A 60 13.46 20.01 -16.31
CA SER A 60 14.75 20.37 -16.89
C SER A 60 15.68 21.10 -15.91
N ARG A 61 15.17 22.01 -15.08
CA ARG A 61 15.93 22.68 -14.01
C ARG A 61 16.39 21.72 -12.91
N ALA A 62 15.57 20.74 -12.54
CA ALA A 62 15.96 19.72 -11.57
C ALA A 62 17.07 18.80 -12.10
N ASN A 63 17.21 18.69 -13.43
CA ASN A 63 18.24 17.89 -14.09
C ASN A 63 19.51 18.71 -14.44
N THR A 64 19.52 20.04 -14.23
CA THR A 64 20.75 20.84 -14.37
C THR A 64 21.56 20.79 -13.09
N LEU A 65 22.83 20.39 -13.19
CA LEU A 65 23.78 20.39 -12.08
C LEU A 65 23.88 21.81 -11.48
N PRO A 66 23.84 21.96 -10.14
CA PRO A 66 24.10 23.24 -9.49
C PRO A 66 25.45 23.81 -9.92
N THR A 67 25.54 25.14 -10.06
CA THR A 67 26.78 25.84 -10.42
C THR A 67 27.89 25.64 -9.39
N ASP A 68 27.50 25.33 -8.15
CA ASP A 68 28.38 25.19 -6.99
C ASP A 68 28.65 23.71 -6.69
N TYR A 69 28.61 22.85 -7.72
CA TYR A 69 28.95 21.43 -7.61
C TYR A 69 30.44 21.29 -7.30
N ASP A 70 30.76 21.18 -6.00
CA ASP A 70 32.10 20.85 -5.55
C ASP A 70 32.43 19.43 -6.00
N THR A 71 33.56 19.27 -6.68
CA THR A 71 34.02 18.01 -7.31
C THR A 71 34.56 16.99 -6.30
N ASP A 72 34.19 17.13 -5.04
CA ASP A 72 34.60 16.28 -3.95
C ASP A 72 34.16 14.84 -4.29
N LEU A 73 35.15 13.95 -4.41
CA LEU A 73 34.99 12.54 -4.74
C LEU A 73 34.16 11.74 -3.71
N GLU A 74 33.75 12.40 -2.61
CA GLU A 74 33.07 11.83 -1.44
C GLU A 74 31.61 12.30 -1.30
N SER A 75 31.01 12.89 -2.34
CA SER A 75 29.59 13.27 -2.29
C SER A 75 28.68 12.09 -2.65
N GLU A 76 27.56 11.92 -1.93
CA GLU A 76 26.51 10.92 -2.21
C GLU A 76 26.02 10.96 -3.68
N TRP A 77 26.22 12.09 -4.37
CA TRP A 77 25.93 12.31 -5.79
C TRP A 77 26.71 11.40 -6.75
N SER A 78 27.89 10.92 -6.34
CA SER A 78 28.79 10.11 -7.15
C SER A 78 28.54 8.60 -7.01
N ASN A 79 27.63 8.18 -6.13
CA ASN A 79 27.33 6.77 -5.89
C ASN A 79 26.20 6.28 -6.82
N PRO A 80 26.50 5.67 -7.99
CA PRO A 80 25.47 5.19 -8.90
C PRO A 80 24.60 4.08 -8.29
N ASN A 81 25.11 3.34 -7.29
CA ASN A 81 24.35 2.31 -6.60
C ASN A 81 23.19 2.88 -5.78
N LEU A 82 23.26 4.15 -5.36
CA LEU A 82 22.18 4.81 -4.64
C LEU A 82 20.97 5.10 -5.54
N PHE A 83 21.20 5.25 -6.85
CA PHE A 83 20.21 5.69 -7.82
C PHE A 83 19.89 4.65 -8.91
N ALA A 84 20.58 3.52 -8.93
CA ALA A 84 20.28 2.40 -9.81
C ALA A 84 18.98 1.70 -9.39
N ASP A 85 18.24 1.15 -10.35
CA ASP A 85 17.07 0.30 -10.09
C ASP A 85 17.41 -1.16 -10.36
N GLY A 86 17.71 -1.90 -9.29
CA GLY A 86 18.21 -3.27 -9.39
C GLY A 86 19.52 -3.34 -10.17
N ASN A 87 19.45 -3.86 -11.40
CA ASN A 87 20.60 -3.98 -12.31
C ASN A 87 20.62 -2.90 -13.41
N ASP A 88 19.66 -1.97 -13.42
CA ASP A 88 19.60 -0.89 -14.39
C ASP A 88 20.39 0.35 -13.91
N PHE A 89 21.57 0.53 -14.52
CA PHE A 89 22.47 1.66 -14.32
C PHE A 89 22.42 2.66 -15.48
N SER A 90 21.35 2.65 -16.30
CA SER A 90 21.21 3.60 -17.38
C SER A 90 21.17 5.04 -16.85
N ARG A 91 21.75 5.97 -17.62
CA ARG A 91 21.81 7.40 -17.23
C ARG A 91 20.42 7.99 -16.99
N ALA A 92 19.44 7.59 -17.79
CA ALA A 92 18.05 8.01 -17.63
C ALA A 92 17.47 7.56 -16.27
N THR A 93 17.70 6.31 -15.89
CA THR A 93 17.24 5.75 -14.60
C THR A 93 17.93 6.43 -13.42
N ILE A 94 19.26 6.60 -13.49
CA ILE A 94 20.04 7.28 -12.45
C ILE A 94 19.57 8.73 -12.26
N ASP A 95 19.42 9.50 -13.34
CA ASP A 95 19.03 10.91 -13.26
C ASP A 95 17.59 11.07 -12.75
N LYS A 96 16.67 10.19 -13.17
CA LYS A 96 15.28 10.14 -12.65
C LYS A 96 15.26 9.84 -11.15
N ASN A 97 15.95 8.78 -10.71
CA ASN A 97 15.94 8.34 -9.32
C ASN A 97 16.63 9.35 -8.39
N ARG A 98 17.68 10.02 -8.88
CA ARG A 98 18.36 11.11 -8.17
C ARG A 98 17.41 12.29 -7.92
N ASN A 99 16.65 12.69 -8.94
CA ASN A 99 15.67 13.77 -8.80
C ASN A 99 14.58 13.41 -7.78
N ILE A 100 14.02 12.20 -7.87
CA ILE A 100 13.05 11.69 -6.89
C ILE A 100 13.63 11.70 -5.46
N TYR A 101 14.89 11.30 -5.30
CA TYR A 101 15.55 11.29 -4.00
C TYR A 101 15.63 12.70 -3.36
N TYR A 102 16.08 13.71 -4.10
CA TYR A 102 16.16 15.08 -3.58
C TYR A 102 14.81 15.73 -3.37
N GLN A 103 13.85 15.48 -4.27
CA GLN A 103 12.47 15.94 -4.07
C GLN A 103 11.89 15.34 -2.79
N LYS A 104 12.18 14.08 -2.48
CA LYS A 104 11.78 13.44 -1.21
C LYS A 104 12.43 14.11 0.01
N GLN A 105 13.74 14.41 -0.03
CA GLN A 105 14.39 15.12 1.07
C GLN A 105 13.73 16.47 1.33
N LEU A 106 13.50 17.26 0.28
CA LEU A 106 12.80 18.53 0.38
C LEU A 106 11.36 18.38 0.90
N ALA A 107 10.64 17.34 0.44
CA ALA A 107 9.30 17.02 0.92
C ALA A 107 9.29 16.72 2.43
N ASN A 108 10.27 15.97 2.92
CA ASN A 108 10.44 15.66 4.33
C ASN A 108 10.73 16.90 5.18
N GLU A 109 11.61 17.80 4.70
CA GLU A 109 11.90 19.07 5.38
C GLU A 109 10.66 19.96 5.48
N ILE A 110 9.91 20.10 4.37
CA ILE A 110 8.67 20.85 4.33
C ILE A 110 7.63 20.22 5.25
N THR A 111 7.49 18.89 5.23
CA THR A 111 6.58 18.15 6.13
C THR A 111 6.90 18.48 7.60
N ASN A 112 8.17 18.40 7.99
CA ASN A 112 8.60 18.75 9.35
C ASN A 112 8.29 20.20 9.72
N GLN A 113 8.50 21.14 8.79
CA GLN A 113 8.17 22.54 9.01
C GLN A 113 6.64 22.77 9.10
N THR A 114 5.84 22.09 8.29
CA THR A 114 4.37 22.15 8.37
C THR A 114 3.86 21.57 9.69
N ASN A 115 4.46 20.49 10.21
CA ASN A 115 4.13 19.94 11.52
C ASN A 115 4.39 20.96 12.65
N LYS A 116 5.49 21.73 12.56
CA LYS A 116 5.76 22.84 13.48
C LYS A 116 4.69 23.94 13.36
N ILE A 117 4.34 24.36 12.14
CA ILE A 117 3.27 25.34 11.90
C ILE A 117 1.96 24.87 12.53
N ILE A 118 1.54 23.64 12.27
CA ILE A 118 0.32 23.04 12.82
C ILE A 118 0.36 23.03 14.36
N SER A 119 1.49 22.67 14.96
CA SER A 119 1.66 22.71 16.42
C SER A 119 1.45 24.12 17.00
N LEU A 120 2.09 25.13 16.40
CA LEU A 120 1.96 26.52 16.84
C LEU A 120 0.52 27.04 16.68
N LEU A 121 -0.14 26.75 15.55
CA LEU A 121 -1.54 27.11 15.31
C LEU A 121 -2.48 26.41 16.28
N THR A 122 -2.22 25.13 16.56
CA THR A 122 -2.98 24.38 17.57
C THR A 122 -2.89 25.06 18.92
N SER A 123 -1.68 25.43 19.37
CA SER A 123 -1.50 26.11 20.65
C SER A 123 -2.25 27.45 20.69
N SER A 124 -2.23 28.19 19.58
CA SER A 124 -2.89 29.50 19.45
C SER A 124 -4.42 29.37 19.54
N LEU A 125 -4.99 28.35 18.89
CA LEU A 125 -6.42 28.06 18.92
C LEU A 125 -6.86 27.47 20.27
N ASN A 126 -6.03 26.62 20.88
CA ASN A 126 -6.37 25.93 22.12
C ASN A 126 -6.57 26.92 23.29
N ILE A 127 -5.81 28.02 23.32
CA ILE A 127 -5.97 29.10 24.31
C ILE A 127 -7.39 29.69 24.28
N GLN A 128 -8.05 29.67 23.12
CA GLN A 128 -9.33 30.31 22.89
C GLN A 128 -10.53 29.34 23.07
N LEU A 129 -10.28 28.06 23.36
CA LEU A 129 -11.31 27.02 23.43
C LEU A 129 -11.58 26.58 24.87
N ASN A 130 -12.84 26.67 25.29
CA ASN A 130 -13.33 26.09 26.54
C ASN A 130 -13.82 24.65 26.35
N ILE A 131 -14.00 23.93 27.47
CA ILE A 131 -14.57 22.57 27.47
C ILE A 131 -15.94 22.57 26.77
N GLY A 132 -16.12 21.66 25.82
CA GLY A 132 -17.32 21.52 24.99
C GLY A 132 -17.30 22.35 23.71
N GLN A 133 -16.34 23.25 23.52
CA GLN A 133 -16.18 24.02 22.29
C GLN A 133 -15.28 23.30 21.28
N ASN A 134 -15.50 23.62 20.01
CA ASN A 134 -14.68 23.17 18.90
C ASN A 134 -14.32 24.35 17.98
N SER A 135 -13.22 24.18 17.24
CA SER A 135 -12.82 25.04 16.15
C SER A 135 -12.51 24.15 14.95
N THR A 136 -13.06 24.49 13.80
CA THR A 136 -12.84 23.76 12.56
C THR A 136 -12.22 24.68 11.52
N ILE A 137 -11.25 24.15 10.80
CA ILE A 137 -10.57 24.77 9.69
C ILE A 137 -10.79 23.86 8.51
N ASN A 138 -11.58 24.31 7.56
CA ASN A 138 -11.88 23.57 6.34
C ASN A 138 -11.32 24.34 5.15
N THR A 139 -10.32 23.77 4.50
CA THR A 139 -9.65 24.33 3.35
C THR A 139 -9.67 23.33 2.19
N SER A 140 -9.24 23.74 1.00
CA SER A 140 -9.25 22.84 -0.16
C SER A 140 -8.27 21.68 -0.06
N GLN A 141 -7.21 21.81 0.75
CA GLN A 141 -6.16 20.78 0.87
C GLN A 141 -6.14 20.11 2.25
N THR A 142 -6.67 20.78 3.27
CA THR A 142 -6.64 20.28 4.65
C THR A 142 -7.92 20.58 5.39
N PHE A 143 -8.36 19.58 6.15
CA PHE A 143 -9.36 19.72 7.19
C PHE A 143 -8.68 19.54 8.54
N MET A 144 -8.96 20.44 9.48
CA MET A 144 -8.48 20.36 10.84
C MET A 144 -9.64 20.68 11.79
N SER A 145 -9.83 19.81 12.77
CA SER A 145 -10.78 19.99 13.86
C SER A 145 -10.03 19.95 15.18
N LEU A 146 -10.26 20.94 16.03
CA LEU A 146 -9.75 21.01 17.39
C LEU A 146 -10.94 21.12 18.33
N SER A 147 -11.02 20.22 19.32
CA SER A 147 -12.10 20.25 20.32
C SER A 147 -11.55 20.01 21.71
N THR A 148 -12.05 20.76 22.69
CA THR A 148 -11.66 20.61 24.09
C THR A 148 -12.76 19.86 24.83
N ILE A 149 -12.44 18.73 25.44
CA ILE A 149 -13.43 17.88 26.14
C ILE A 149 -12.91 17.44 27.52
N SER A 150 -13.81 16.90 28.35
CA SER A 150 -13.39 16.18 29.55
C SER A 150 -12.84 14.80 29.18
N ILE A 151 -11.80 14.36 29.88
CA ILE A 151 -11.18 13.04 29.66
C ILE A 151 -12.18 11.88 29.74
N ASN A 152 -13.17 11.98 30.65
CA ASN A 152 -14.19 10.95 30.85
C ASN A 152 -15.12 10.77 29.63
N SER A 153 -15.17 11.76 28.73
CA SER A 153 -15.98 11.70 27.50
C SER A 153 -15.24 11.13 26.29
N LEU A 154 -14.00 10.68 26.46
CA LEU A 154 -13.18 10.12 25.38
C LEU A 154 -13.53 8.66 25.06
N SER A 155 -13.95 7.87 26.05
CA SER A 155 -14.33 6.46 25.86
C SER A 155 -15.50 6.32 24.88
N ASN A 156 -15.41 5.39 23.93
CA ASN A 156 -16.43 5.17 22.88
C ASN A 156 -16.73 6.40 22.02
N LYS A 157 -15.80 7.35 21.94
CA LYS A 157 -16.02 8.55 21.16
C LYS A 157 -15.75 8.28 19.68
N GLN A 158 -16.74 8.64 18.86
CA GLN A 158 -16.61 8.72 17.42
C GLN A 158 -16.22 10.14 17.02
N ILE A 159 -15.14 10.27 16.26
CA ILE A 159 -14.62 11.54 15.75
C ILE A 159 -14.73 11.48 14.25
N GLN A 160 -15.75 12.14 13.71
CA GLN A 160 -15.97 12.25 12.26
C GLN A 160 -15.18 13.43 11.70
N GLN A 161 -14.57 13.21 10.56
CA GLN A 161 -13.96 14.22 9.69
C GLN A 161 -14.83 14.39 8.44
N ILE A 162 -14.34 15.13 7.45
CA ILE A 162 -14.99 15.24 6.14
C ILE A 162 -14.77 13.96 5.31
N ASP A 163 -15.61 13.73 4.31
CA ASP A 163 -15.51 12.63 3.34
C ASP A 163 -15.45 11.23 4.00
N ASN A 164 -16.31 11.01 5.00
CA ASN A 164 -16.45 9.75 5.76
C ASN A 164 -15.21 9.30 6.55
N ALA A 165 -14.14 10.10 6.59
CA ALA A 165 -13.02 9.81 7.47
C ALA A 165 -13.47 9.81 8.94
N GLN A 166 -13.04 8.80 9.70
CA GLN A 166 -13.54 8.58 11.04
C GLN A 166 -12.50 7.92 11.95
N PHE A 167 -12.49 8.32 13.22
CA PHE A 167 -11.80 7.62 14.30
C PHE A 167 -12.80 7.17 15.35
N ASN A 168 -12.77 5.88 15.69
CA ASN A 168 -13.56 5.27 16.74
C ASN A 168 -12.64 4.86 17.88
N ILE A 169 -12.77 5.57 18.99
CA ILE A 169 -12.00 5.31 20.19
C ILE A 169 -12.67 4.18 20.98
N PRO A 170 -11.93 3.15 21.46
CA PRO A 170 -12.50 2.06 22.23
C PRO A 170 -13.04 2.50 23.61
N SER A 171 -13.79 1.62 24.26
CA SER A 171 -14.46 1.88 25.54
C SER A 171 -13.51 2.03 26.72
N ASN A 172 -12.49 1.17 26.82
CA ASN A 172 -11.55 1.17 27.93
C ASN A 172 -10.20 1.68 27.43
N ILE A 173 -9.78 2.83 27.95
CA ILE A 173 -8.53 3.46 27.58
C ILE A 173 -7.70 3.67 28.84
N ASN A 174 -6.45 3.19 28.82
CA ASN A 174 -5.48 3.51 29.85
C ASN A 174 -4.76 4.82 29.49
N ILE A 175 -5.28 5.95 29.96
CA ILE A 175 -4.57 7.23 29.90
C ILE A 175 -4.08 7.57 31.29
N ASN A 176 -2.77 7.78 31.44
CA ASN A 176 -2.11 8.06 32.72
C ASN A 176 -2.28 9.54 33.10
N ILE A 177 -3.53 9.98 33.32
CA ILE A 177 -3.87 11.36 33.68
C ILE A 177 -4.92 11.36 34.79
N THR A 178 -4.89 12.38 35.63
CA THR A 178 -5.92 12.64 36.65
C THR A 178 -7.31 12.78 36.03
N ASN A 179 -8.30 12.06 36.56
CA ASN A 179 -9.69 11.90 36.05
C ASN A 179 -10.52 13.20 35.84
N ASN A 180 -9.98 14.39 36.06
CA ASN A 180 -10.68 15.68 35.93
C ASN A 180 -9.99 16.70 35.00
N SER A 181 -8.97 16.32 34.24
CA SER A 181 -8.33 17.24 33.29
C SER A 181 -9.15 17.41 32.01
N ALA A 182 -9.21 18.65 31.52
CA ALA A 182 -9.59 18.92 30.13
C ALA A 182 -8.49 18.43 29.20
N ILE A 183 -8.87 17.82 28.09
CA ILE A 183 -7.97 17.40 27.01
C ILE A 183 -8.44 18.02 25.70
N SER A 184 -7.49 18.24 24.80
CA SER A 184 -7.79 18.75 23.47
C SER A 184 -7.56 17.67 22.43
N ILE A 185 -8.61 17.35 21.66
CA ILE A 185 -8.55 16.41 20.55
C ILE A 185 -8.33 17.22 19.29
N ARG A 186 -7.21 16.97 18.61
CA ARG A 186 -6.90 17.51 17.30
C ARG A 186 -6.96 16.40 16.26
N SER A 187 -7.76 16.63 15.24
CA SER A 187 -8.04 15.71 14.15
C SER A 187 -7.73 16.42 12.84
N ILE A 188 -6.81 15.87 12.03
CA ILE A 188 -6.37 16.48 10.76
C ILE A 188 -6.54 15.48 9.63
N MET A 189 -6.97 15.97 8.48
CA MET A 189 -6.95 15.24 7.21
C MET A 189 -6.31 16.09 6.13
N ASN A 190 -5.35 15.52 5.40
CA ASN A 190 -4.77 16.13 4.20
C ASN A 190 -5.26 15.36 2.97
N THR A 191 -5.50 16.07 1.87
CA THR A 191 -5.95 15.50 0.58
C THR A 191 -4.94 14.51 -0.04
N LEU A 192 -3.66 14.66 0.30
CA LEU A 192 -2.57 13.84 -0.18
C LEU A 192 -1.91 13.10 0.98
N ALA A 193 -1.67 11.81 0.78
CA ALA A 193 -0.73 11.04 1.58
C ALA A 193 0.68 11.65 1.48
N SER A 194 1.61 11.29 2.36
CA SER A 194 3.03 11.58 2.10
C SER A 194 3.51 10.69 0.96
N PHE A 195 4.44 11.18 0.15
CA PHE A 195 5.09 10.30 -0.82
C PHE A 195 6.04 9.35 -0.09
N ASP A 196 5.99 8.08 -0.46
CA ASP A 196 7.04 7.12 -0.19
C ASP A 196 7.33 6.34 -1.46
N LYS A 197 8.46 5.63 -1.49
CA LYS A 197 8.78 4.74 -2.61
C LYS A 197 7.56 3.84 -2.86
N SER A 198 7.28 3.54 -4.12
CA SER A 198 6.09 2.91 -4.73
C SER A 198 5.50 1.62 -4.12
N GLN A 199 5.89 1.24 -2.91
CA GLN A 199 5.52 0.02 -2.22
C GLN A 199 4.22 0.17 -1.41
N SER A 200 3.95 1.37 -0.88
CA SER A 200 2.75 1.61 -0.07
C SER A 200 1.49 1.87 -0.91
N ASN A 201 1.60 2.25 -2.20
CA ASN A 201 0.46 2.56 -3.07
C ASN A 201 -0.56 3.51 -2.40
N THR A 202 -0.07 4.52 -1.68
CA THR A 202 -0.89 5.54 -0.98
C THR A 202 -1.28 6.70 -1.87
N ASN A 203 -0.88 6.66 -3.15
CA ASN A 203 -1.18 7.66 -4.17
C ASN A 203 -2.67 7.87 -4.42
N LEU A 204 -3.57 7.02 -3.92
CA LEU A 204 -5.03 7.19 -4.03
C LEU A 204 -5.70 7.46 -2.67
N SER A 205 -4.90 7.68 -1.62
CA SER A 205 -5.38 7.87 -0.27
C SER A 205 -5.16 9.30 0.22
N ARG A 206 -5.72 9.55 1.41
CA ARG A 206 -5.61 10.78 2.18
C ARG A 206 -4.83 10.48 3.45
N LEU A 207 -4.11 11.48 3.95
CA LEU A 207 -3.43 11.35 5.24
C LEU A 207 -4.40 11.78 6.33
N ILE A 208 -4.75 10.88 7.25
CA ILE A 208 -5.54 11.22 8.45
C ILE A 208 -4.68 11.10 9.68
N SER A 209 -4.85 12.00 10.65
CA SER A 209 -4.14 11.93 11.92
C SER A 209 -5.03 12.39 13.06
N LEU A 210 -4.79 11.81 14.23
CA LEU A 210 -5.45 12.16 15.46
C LEU A 210 -4.41 12.28 16.56
N SER A 211 -4.42 13.41 17.26
CA SER A 211 -3.55 13.66 18.40
C SER A 211 -4.38 14.16 19.57
N ILE A 212 -4.16 13.55 20.73
CA ILE A 212 -4.76 13.97 22.00
C ILE A 212 -3.71 14.79 22.74
N LEU A 213 -4.08 15.98 23.17
CA LEU A 213 -3.19 16.96 23.76
C LEU A 213 -3.60 17.23 25.21
N ASP A 214 -2.61 17.43 26.07
CA ASP A 214 -2.81 17.91 27.43
C ASP A 214 -3.15 19.41 27.45
N GLN A 215 -3.42 19.93 28.65
CA GLN A 215 -3.70 21.36 28.87
C GLN A 215 -2.55 22.30 28.50
N TYR A 216 -1.33 21.78 28.35
CA TYR A 216 -0.13 22.52 27.96
C TYR A 216 0.16 22.41 26.46
N GLY A 217 -0.64 21.63 25.71
CA GLY A 217 -0.47 21.39 24.28
C GLY A 217 0.51 20.27 23.93
N ASN A 218 0.97 19.48 24.91
CA ASN A 218 1.82 18.33 24.65
C ASN A 218 0.99 17.12 24.23
N GLN A 219 1.50 16.31 23.31
CA GLN A 219 0.85 15.09 22.88
C GLN A 219 0.91 14.03 23.98
N LEU A 220 -0.25 13.48 24.31
CA LEU A 220 -0.38 12.40 25.27
C LEU A 220 -0.11 11.06 24.57
N PRO A 221 0.76 10.20 25.13
CA PRO A 221 0.97 8.88 24.58
C PRO A 221 -0.34 8.10 24.68
N PHE A 222 -0.72 7.47 23.57
CA PHE A 222 -1.92 6.68 23.46
C PHE A 222 -1.54 5.35 22.81
N GLU A 223 -1.50 4.31 23.62
CA GLU A 223 -1.25 2.94 23.18
C GLU A 223 -2.36 2.05 23.71
N THR A 224 -2.83 1.16 22.86
CA THR A 224 -3.86 0.18 23.19
C THR A 224 -3.35 -1.23 22.94
N ASN A 225 -4.03 -2.20 23.55
CA ASN A 225 -3.71 -3.61 23.37
C ASN A 225 -4.39 -4.15 22.10
N SER A 226 -3.91 -5.31 21.61
CA SER A 226 -4.49 -6.01 20.45
C SER A 226 -6.00 -6.29 20.57
N ASN A 227 -6.53 -6.44 21.78
CA ASN A 227 -7.95 -6.71 22.02
C ASN A 227 -8.82 -5.43 22.01
N GLN A 228 -8.20 -4.25 21.98
CA GLN A 228 -8.86 -2.94 22.08
C GLN A 228 -8.25 -1.98 21.05
N THR A 229 -8.42 -2.30 19.77
CA THR A 229 -7.89 -1.48 18.68
C THR A 229 -8.72 -0.23 18.46
N ILE A 230 -8.07 0.84 18.06
CA ILE A 230 -8.68 2.05 17.50
C ILE A 230 -9.11 1.70 16.07
N GLN A 231 -10.40 1.82 15.79
CA GLN A 231 -10.91 1.64 14.44
C GLN A 231 -10.90 2.99 13.73
N LEU A 232 -10.29 3.05 12.55
CA LEU A 232 -10.22 4.25 11.73
C LEU A 232 -10.61 3.94 10.28
N ILE A 233 -11.33 4.87 9.67
CA ILE A 233 -11.79 4.78 8.28
C ILE A 233 -11.02 5.83 7.48
N ILE A 234 -10.22 5.36 6.52
CA ILE A 234 -9.42 6.21 5.63
C ILE A 234 -10.10 6.28 4.26
N PRO A 235 -10.65 7.44 3.86
CA PRO A 235 -11.24 7.60 2.55
C PRO A 235 -10.17 7.66 1.46
N ARG A 236 -10.57 7.26 0.25
CA ARG A 236 -9.77 7.36 -0.96
C ARG A 236 -10.13 8.61 -1.75
N ASP A 237 -9.38 8.86 -2.83
CA ASP A 237 -9.70 9.92 -3.77
C ASP A 237 -11.13 9.73 -4.33
N GLN A 238 -11.92 10.80 -4.32
CA GLN A 238 -13.29 10.78 -4.85
C GLN A 238 -13.33 10.62 -6.36
N ASN A 239 -12.24 10.99 -7.05
CA ASN A 239 -12.11 10.85 -8.50
C ASN A 239 -11.53 9.48 -8.91
N LEU A 240 -11.39 8.55 -7.96
CA LEU A 240 -10.89 7.21 -8.24
C LEU A 240 -11.83 6.46 -9.20
N LEU A 241 -11.31 6.14 -10.38
CA LEU A 241 -11.96 5.23 -11.32
C LEU A 241 -11.55 3.80 -10.95
N ILE A 242 -12.54 2.98 -10.61
CA ILE A 242 -12.32 1.57 -10.29
C ILE A 242 -12.38 0.77 -11.60
N PRO A 243 -11.32 0.07 -12.00
CA PRO A 243 -11.35 -0.79 -13.18
C PRO A 243 -12.47 -1.82 -13.10
N ASP A 244 -13.17 -2.07 -14.22
CA ASP A 244 -14.22 -3.09 -14.30
C ASP A 244 -13.70 -4.50 -13.98
N MET A 245 -14.61 -5.40 -13.58
CA MET A 245 -14.24 -6.80 -13.35
C MET A 245 -13.84 -7.47 -14.67
N ILE A 246 -12.84 -8.34 -14.61
CA ILE A 246 -12.29 -9.01 -15.79
C ILE A 246 -13.07 -10.30 -16.05
N LEU A 247 -13.60 -10.47 -17.26
CA LEU A 247 -14.32 -11.67 -17.66
C LEU A 247 -13.37 -12.88 -17.80
N GLN A 248 -13.63 -13.94 -17.05
CA GLN A 248 -12.89 -15.20 -17.09
C GLN A 248 -13.56 -16.20 -18.05
N ASN A 249 -12.91 -16.46 -19.17
CA ASN A 249 -13.40 -17.36 -20.23
C ASN A 249 -13.11 -18.83 -19.93
N VAL A 250 -13.76 -19.38 -18.90
CA VAL A 250 -13.53 -20.75 -18.40
C VAL A 250 -14.29 -21.85 -19.18
N THR A 251 -15.31 -21.47 -19.95
CA THR A 251 -16.13 -22.40 -20.74
C THR A 251 -15.55 -22.74 -22.13
N SER A 252 -14.76 -21.83 -22.71
CA SER A 252 -14.35 -21.89 -24.13
C SER A 252 -13.00 -22.54 -24.39
N THR A 253 -12.28 -22.98 -23.35
CA THR A 253 -11.00 -23.69 -23.50
C THR A 253 -11.24 -25.11 -24.01
N ASN A 254 -11.36 -25.23 -25.32
CA ASN A 254 -11.47 -26.51 -26.01
C ASN A 254 -10.27 -27.42 -25.69
N THR A 255 -10.62 -28.64 -25.29
CA THR A 255 -9.88 -29.91 -25.40
C THR A 255 -8.71 -30.17 -24.44
N THR A 256 -8.86 -31.24 -23.65
CA THR A 256 -7.88 -31.96 -22.78
C THR A 256 -7.57 -31.43 -21.37
N LEU A 257 -7.78 -30.15 -21.06
CA LEU A 257 -7.43 -29.57 -19.73
C LEU A 257 -8.57 -29.38 -18.73
N GLN A 258 -9.82 -29.56 -19.14
CA GLN A 258 -11.00 -29.49 -18.27
C GLN A 258 -11.07 -30.63 -17.22
N ASN A 259 -10.00 -31.42 -17.09
CA ASN A 259 -9.91 -32.55 -16.17
C ASN A 259 -9.08 -32.20 -14.92
N GLN A 260 -9.25 -31.00 -14.36
CA GLN A 260 -8.58 -30.55 -13.13
C GLN A 260 -9.59 -30.40 -11.99
N LEU A 261 -9.15 -30.56 -10.74
CA LEU A 261 -10.00 -30.40 -9.56
C LEU A 261 -10.35 -28.94 -9.26
N PHE A 262 -9.48 -28.00 -9.65
CA PHE A 262 -9.69 -26.56 -9.49
C PHE A 262 -9.15 -25.78 -10.68
N TYR A 263 -9.76 -24.63 -10.98
CA TYR A 263 -9.18 -23.62 -11.86
C TYR A 263 -8.25 -22.74 -11.04
N LEU A 264 -6.95 -22.99 -11.21
CA LEU A 264 -5.90 -22.36 -10.41
C LEU A 264 -5.41 -21.07 -11.06
N SER A 265 -5.31 -20.05 -10.21
CA SER A 265 -4.88 -18.70 -10.57
C SER A 265 -3.79 -18.25 -9.61
N TYR A 266 -2.80 -17.54 -10.15
CA TYR A 266 -1.67 -17.01 -9.39
C TYR A 266 -1.74 -15.49 -9.28
N ILE A 267 -1.47 -14.97 -8.09
CA ILE A 267 -1.21 -13.55 -7.87
C ILE A 267 0.12 -13.33 -7.15
N ASN A 268 0.82 -12.27 -7.54
CA ASN A 268 2.00 -11.79 -6.84
C ASN A 268 1.58 -10.83 -5.73
N ILE A 269 1.97 -11.12 -4.49
CA ILE A 269 1.70 -10.29 -3.31
C ILE A 269 3.01 -9.84 -2.64
N THR A 270 4.14 -9.95 -3.35
CA THR A 270 5.45 -9.54 -2.84
C THR A 270 5.44 -8.05 -2.55
N ASN A 271 5.44 -7.69 -1.27
CA ASN A 271 5.53 -6.31 -0.83
C ASN A 271 6.39 -6.21 0.45
N GLN A 272 7.11 -5.09 0.61
CA GLN A 272 7.86 -4.80 1.83
C GLN A 272 6.93 -4.45 2.99
N LEU A 273 5.77 -3.86 2.68
CA LEU A 273 4.72 -3.56 3.64
C LEU A 273 3.59 -4.59 3.54
N SER A 274 3.00 -4.92 4.68
CA SER A 274 1.90 -5.89 4.72
C SER A 274 0.64 -5.36 4.02
N ILE A 275 0.02 -6.19 3.19
CA ILE A 275 -1.16 -5.84 2.38
C ILE A 275 -2.28 -6.86 2.58
N SER A 276 -3.53 -6.43 2.63
CA SER A 276 -4.67 -7.34 2.57
C SER A 276 -5.05 -7.64 1.12
N VAL A 277 -5.70 -8.78 0.88
CA VAL A 277 -6.19 -9.18 -0.45
C VAL A 277 -7.69 -9.35 -0.42
N HIS A 278 -8.36 -8.77 -1.41
CA HIS A 278 -9.81 -8.83 -1.59
C HIS A 278 -10.14 -9.48 -2.92
N PHE A 279 -11.05 -10.44 -2.89
CA PHE A 279 -11.58 -11.12 -4.06
C PHE A 279 -13.04 -10.72 -4.26
N GLU A 280 -13.38 -10.34 -5.49
CA GLU A 280 -14.75 -10.11 -5.93
C GLU A 280 -15.02 -10.99 -7.15
N ILE A 281 -16.02 -11.86 -7.03
CA ILE A 281 -16.42 -12.80 -8.09
C ILE A 281 -17.89 -12.57 -8.40
N SER A 282 -18.18 -12.21 -9.63
CA SER A 282 -19.56 -12.07 -10.13
C SER A 282 -19.85 -13.19 -11.13
N PRO A 283 -20.70 -14.18 -10.78
CA PRO A 283 -21.12 -15.18 -11.74
C PRO A 283 -22.02 -14.58 -12.82
N LEU A 284 -21.88 -15.05 -14.07
CA LEU A 284 -22.86 -14.72 -15.10
C LEU A 284 -24.20 -15.46 -14.91
N ASN A 285 -24.18 -16.58 -14.17
CA ASN A 285 -25.38 -17.31 -13.75
C ASN A 285 -25.50 -17.27 -12.22
N ILE A 286 -26.47 -16.49 -11.73
CA ILE A 286 -26.71 -16.23 -10.31
C ILE A 286 -27.08 -17.47 -9.48
N ASN A 287 -27.43 -18.59 -10.11
CA ASN A 287 -27.79 -19.83 -9.42
C ASN A 287 -26.58 -20.74 -9.15
N LEU A 288 -25.39 -20.36 -9.61
CA LEU A 288 -24.18 -21.15 -9.41
C LEU A 288 -23.54 -20.85 -8.06
N ALA A 289 -23.02 -21.91 -7.46
CA ALA A 289 -22.17 -21.83 -6.28
C ALA A 289 -20.74 -22.24 -6.63
N TYR A 290 -19.77 -21.71 -5.88
CA TYR A 290 -18.37 -22.04 -6.07
C TYR A 290 -17.69 -22.42 -4.76
N LEU A 291 -16.78 -23.37 -4.83
CA LEU A 291 -15.78 -23.62 -3.81
C LEU A 291 -14.52 -22.84 -4.15
N PHE A 292 -14.09 -22.00 -3.21
CA PHE A 292 -12.84 -21.25 -3.27
C PHE A 292 -11.85 -21.83 -2.27
N ILE A 293 -10.63 -22.09 -2.72
CA ILE A 293 -9.51 -22.54 -1.88
C ILE A 293 -8.27 -21.70 -2.18
N TYR A 294 -7.35 -21.61 -1.24
CA TYR A 294 -6.06 -20.98 -1.49
C TYR A 294 -4.93 -21.54 -0.65
N LYS A 295 -3.71 -21.26 -1.13
CA LYS A 295 -2.46 -21.51 -0.43
C LYS A 295 -1.42 -20.45 -0.79
N PHE A 296 -0.63 -20.02 0.18
CA PHE A 296 0.48 -19.12 -0.02
C PHE A 296 1.72 -19.86 -0.52
N ASP A 297 2.44 -19.25 -1.46
CA ASP A 297 3.73 -19.69 -2.01
C ASP A 297 3.79 -21.07 -2.68
N GLN A 298 2.70 -21.85 -2.60
CA GLN A 298 2.60 -23.21 -3.08
C GLN A 298 1.21 -23.45 -3.69
N THR A 299 1.12 -24.44 -4.57
CA THR A 299 -0.16 -24.81 -5.20
C THR A 299 -1.06 -25.53 -4.18
N PRO A 300 -2.32 -25.10 -4.00
CA PRO A 300 -3.25 -25.79 -3.12
C PRO A 300 -3.60 -27.17 -3.71
N LEU A 301 -3.59 -28.21 -2.87
CA LEU A 301 -3.93 -29.58 -3.26
C LEU A 301 -5.02 -30.12 -2.34
N LEU A 302 -6.13 -30.57 -2.92
CA LEU A 302 -7.25 -31.14 -2.18
C LEU A 302 -7.13 -32.68 -2.09
N ASN A 303 -5.96 -33.22 -1.77
CA ASN A 303 -5.75 -34.67 -1.72
C ASN A 303 -6.17 -35.22 -0.35
N SER A 304 -7.47 -35.38 -0.12
CA SER A 304 -8.08 -36.02 1.07
C SER A 304 -7.75 -35.41 2.45
N SER A 305 -7.01 -34.30 2.54
CA SER A 305 -6.66 -33.64 3.80
C SER A 305 -6.65 -32.11 3.69
N ILE A 306 -7.20 -31.44 4.71
CA ILE A 306 -7.31 -29.96 4.79
C ILE A 306 -5.94 -29.30 5.04
N ASN A 307 -4.94 -30.04 5.52
CA ASN A 307 -3.61 -29.51 5.86
C ASN A 307 -2.80 -28.99 4.66
N LEU A 308 -3.24 -29.30 3.43
CA LEU A 308 -2.60 -28.89 2.19
C LEU A 308 -3.18 -27.58 1.60
N ILE A 309 -4.08 -26.91 2.32
CA ILE A 309 -4.61 -25.59 2.00
C ILE A 309 -4.47 -24.66 3.21
N ASP A 310 -4.38 -23.35 2.98
CA ASP A 310 -4.28 -22.38 4.07
C ASP A 310 -5.66 -21.81 4.44
N GLY A 311 -6.60 -21.80 3.49
CA GLY A 311 -7.99 -21.49 3.76
C GLY A 311 -8.92 -21.80 2.59
N TRP A 312 -10.23 -21.74 2.86
CA TRP A 312 -11.28 -21.99 1.90
C TRP A 312 -12.57 -21.25 2.26
N THR A 313 -13.48 -21.11 1.30
CA THR A 313 -14.84 -20.65 1.52
C THR A 313 -15.77 -21.23 0.46
N LEU A 314 -17.07 -21.32 0.78
CA LEU A 314 -18.12 -21.60 -0.17
C LEU A 314 -18.84 -20.30 -0.54
N PHE A 315 -19.04 -20.09 -1.83
CA PHE A 315 -19.82 -19.01 -2.38
C PHE A 315 -21.16 -19.57 -2.84
N CYS A 316 -22.18 -19.40 -2.00
CA CYS A 316 -23.51 -19.92 -2.24
C CYS A 316 -24.45 -18.83 -2.76
N PRO A 317 -25.35 -19.14 -3.71
CA PRO A 317 -26.30 -18.18 -4.25
C PRO A 317 -27.27 -17.74 -3.15
N SER A 318 -27.31 -16.43 -2.88
CA SER A 318 -28.23 -15.87 -1.88
C SER A 318 -29.62 -15.69 -2.49
N SER A 319 -30.65 -16.15 -1.79
CA SER A 319 -32.06 -15.99 -2.20
C SER A 319 -32.59 -14.55 -2.13
N ASN A 320 -31.79 -13.59 -1.64
CA ASN A 320 -32.20 -12.19 -1.54
C ASN A 320 -31.92 -11.46 -2.86
N LEU A 321 -33.02 -11.08 -3.53
CA LEU A 321 -33.08 -10.34 -4.79
C LEU A 321 -32.50 -8.92 -4.68
N THR A 322 -31.19 -8.78 -4.77
CA THR A 322 -30.57 -7.54 -5.26
C THR A 322 -29.73 -7.86 -6.49
N ASN A 323 -29.82 -6.98 -7.49
CA ASN A 323 -29.55 -7.27 -8.91
C ASN A 323 -28.11 -7.64 -9.30
N GLU A 324 -27.18 -7.81 -8.35
CA GLU A 324 -25.81 -8.25 -8.63
C GLU A 324 -25.28 -9.08 -7.45
N THR A 325 -25.29 -10.41 -7.57
CA THR A 325 -24.65 -11.30 -6.59
C THR A 325 -23.14 -11.21 -6.79
N ILE A 326 -22.45 -10.42 -5.97
CA ILE A 326 -20.98 -10.37 -5.94
C ILE A 326 -20.51 -11.15 -4.72
N TYR A 327 -19.84 -12.27 -4.97
CA TYR A 327 -19.17 -13.04 -3.93
C TYR A 327 -17.89 -12.34 -3.51
N LYS A 328 -17.70 -12.16 -2.20
CA LYS A 328 -16.55 -11.46 -1.63
C LYS A 328 -15.78 -12.36 -0.68
N TYR A 329 -14.45 -12.32 -0.77
CA TYR A 329 -13.57 -12.94 0.21
C TYR A 329 -12.42 -12.01 0.57
N PHE A 330 -12.14 -11.92 1.86
CA PHE A 330 -11.17 -10.99 2.43
C PHE A 330 -10.11 -11.74 3.22
N MET A 331 -8.83 -11.46 2.92
CA MET A 331 -7.67 -11.87 3.70
C MET A 331 -7.02 -10.61 4.27
N ASN A 332 -6.89 -10.53 5.59
CA ASN A 332 -6.25 -9.38 6.21
C ASN A 332 -4.74 -9.36 5.94
N ASN A 333 -4.08 -8.24 6.26
CA ASN A 333 -2.65 -8.06 6.07
C ASN A 333 -1.76 -8.89 7.02
N GLN A 334 -2.31 -9.48 8.08
CA GLN A 334 -1.56 -10.39 8.94
C GLN A 334 -1.40 -11.77 8.28
N GLN A 335 -2.44 -12.26 7.60
CA GLN A 335 -2.43 -13.55 6.91
C GLN A 335 -1.47 -13.58 5.72
N THR A 336 -1.30 -12.45 5.04
CA THR A 336 -0.46 -12.32 3.84
C THR A 336 0.99 -11.93 4.17
N SER A 337 1.26 -11.57 5.43
CA SER A 337 2.57 -11.08 5.86
C SER A 337 3.66 -12.14 5.69
N GLY A 338 4.75 -11.79 5.02
CA GLY A 338 5.88 -12.69 4.78
C GLY A 338 5.73 -13.63 3.59
N HIS A 339 4.60 -13.58 2.88
CA HIS A 339 4.36 -14.37 1.68
C HIS A 339 4.67 -13.57 0.41
N GLN A 340 5.11 -14.27 -0.64
CA GLN A 340 5.47 -13.65 -1.92
C GLN A 340 4.36 -13.82 -2.95
N SER A 341 3.62 -14.92 -2.85
CA SER A 341 2.58 -15.26 -3.80
C SER A 341 1.40 -15.94 -3.14
N LEU A 342 0.25 -15.82 -3.80
CA LEU A 342 -0.98 -16.47 -3.41
C LEU A 342 -1.52 -17.22 -4.63
N ILE A 343 -1.74 -18.52 -4.46
CA ILE A 343 -2.35 -19.38 -5.47
C ILE A 343 -3.73 -19.77 -4.94
N PHE A 344 -4.76 -19.39 -5.70
CA PHE A 344 -6.14 -19.72 -5.35
C PHE A 344 -6.77 -20.57 -6.45
N GLY A 345 -7.72 -21.41 -6.04
CA GLY A 345 -8.48 -22.30 -6.90
C GLY A 345 -9.97 -22.03 -6.78
N LEU A 346 -10.65 -22.00 -7.91
CA LEU A 346 -12.12 -21.93 -7.97
C LEU A 346 -12.67 -23.21 -8.61
N ARG A 347 -13.73 -23.77 -8.01
CA ARG A 347 -14.48 -24.92 -8.52
C ARG A 347 -15.98 -24.63 -8.51
N GLU A 348 -16.69 -24.92 -9.59
CA GLU A 348 -18.16 -24.87 -9.63
C GLU A 348 -18.74 -26.09 -8.92
N LEU A 349 -19.73 -25.89 -8.04
CA LEU A 349 -20.42 -26.97 -7.33
C LEU A 349 -21.54 -27.56 -8.18
N ASN A 350 -21.74 -28.87 -8.09
CA ASN A 350 -22.86 -29.54 -8.74
C ASN A 350 -24.19 -29.32 -7.97
N SER A 351 -25.33 -29.66 -8.57
CA SER A 351 -26.64 -29.43 -7.95
C SER A 351 -26.84 -30.15 -6.62
N THR A 352 -26.27 -31.34 -6.44
CA THR A 352 -26.31 -32.08 -5.17
C THR A 352 -25.48 -31.39 -4.09
N GLU A 353 -24.26 -30.95 -4.42
CA GLU A 353 -23.38 -30.21 -3.53
C GLU A 353 -24.02 -28.86 -3.13
N ILE A 354 -24.69 -28.17 -4.05
CA ILE A 354 -25.43 -26.94 -3.72
C ILE A 354 -26.54 -27.23 -2.71
N ILE A 355 -27.28 -28.33 -2.86
CA ILE A 355 -28.33 -28.69 -1.90
C ILE A 355 -27.69 -29.02 -0.54
N ASP A 356 -26.65 -29.84 -0.53
CA ASP A 356 -26.03 -30.34 0.70
C ASP A 356 -25.34 -29.23 1.50
N TYR A 357 -24.59 -28.35 0.81
CA TYR A 357 -23.73 -27.33 1.45
C TYR A 357 -24.32 -25.92 1.46
N CYS A 358 -25.21 -25.56 0.53
CA CYS A 358 -25.79 -24.20 0.47
C CYS A 358 -27.23 -24.10 0.98
N SER A 359 -28.01 -25.19 1.01
CA SER A 359 -29.45 -25.13 1.38
C SER A 359 -29.72 -25.46 2.84
N ASN A 360 -28.79 -26.13 3.53
CA ASN A 360 -28.94 -26.45 4.95
C ASN A 360 -28.53 -25.25 5.82
N ASN A 361 -29.51 -24.40 6.14
CA ASN A 361 -29.40 -23.27 7.08
C ASN A 361 -29.01 -23.65 8.54
N ASN A 362 -28.65 -24.91 8.80
CA ASN A 362 -28.19 -25.38 10.10
C ASN A 362 -26.76 -25.93 9.97
N ASN A 363 -25.81 -25.23 10.58
CA ASN A 363 -24.41 -25.59 10.80
C ASN A 363 -24.21 -27.03 11.31
N THR A 364 -24.24 -28.04 10.44
CA THR A 364 -23.88 -29.41 10.85
C THR A 364 -23.06 -30.16 9.81
N ASN A 365 -22.20 -29.47 9.06
CA ASN A 365 -20.89 -29.97 8.63
C ASN A 365 -20.12 -28.78 8.02
N ASN A 366 -19.21 -28.17 8.78
CA ASN A 366 -18.16 -27.27 8.27
C ASN A 366 -17.11 -28.07 7.47
N ASP A 367 -17.57 -29.08 6.74
CA ASP A 367 -16.71 -29.98 6.02
C ASP A 367 -16.56 -29.43 4.62
N LEU A 368 -15.31 -29.19 4.26
CA LEU A 368 -14.90 -28.90 2.90
C LEU A 368 -15.44 -30.02 1.99
N PRO A 369 -16.12 -29.74 0.87
CA PRO A 369 -16.49 -30.78 -0.09
C PRO A 369 -15.22 -31.36 -0.72
N ILE A 370 -14.64 -32.36 -0.04
CA ILE A 370 -13.50 -33.13 -0.49
C ILE A 370 -14.01 -34.11 -1.52
N THR A 371 -13.90 -33.73 -2.79
CA THR A 371 -14.17 -34.61 -3.91
C THR A 371 -12.96 -34.59 -4.83
N ASP A 372 -12.51 -35.79 -5.24
CA ASP A 372 -11.51 -35.97 -6.30
C ASP A 372 -12.19 -35.96 -7.69
N GLU A 373 -13.41 -35.43 -7.76
CA GLU A 373 -14.17 -35.36 -8.98
C GLU A 373 -13.74 -34.17 -9.83
N LYS A 374 -13.49 -34.45 -11.10
CA LYS A 374 -13.21 -33.42 -12.09
C LYS A 374 -14.46 -32.61 -12.31
N PHE A 375 -14.28 -31.31 -12.54
CA PHE A 375 -15.38 -30.40 -12.74
C PHE A 375 -15.17 -29.57 -14.01
N ASN A 376 -16.29 -29.19 -14.62
CA ASN A 376 -16.32 -28.30 -15.76
C ASN A 376 -17.19 -27.09 -15.40
N PHE A 377 -16.70 -25.89 -15.70
CA PHE A 377 -17.54 -24.71 -15.59
C PHE A 377 -18.66 -24.75 -16.63
N THR A 378 -19.89 -24.51 -16.18
CA THR A 378 -21.05 -24.36 -17.07
C THR A 378 -21.22 -22.92 -17.52
N SER A 379 -20.70 -21.96 -16.75
CA SER A 379 -20.79 -20.53 -17.05
C SER A 379 -19.47 -19.81 -16.79
N ASN A 380 -19.24 -18.72 -17.52
CA ASN A 380 -18.14 -17.81 -17.22
C ASN A 380 -18.49 -16.94 -15.99
N TYR A 381 -17.48 -16.29 -15.43
CA TYR A 381 -17.64 -15.35 -14.32
C TYR A 381 -16.73 -14.14 -14.53
N GLN A 382 -17.03 -13.04 -13.86
CA GLN A 382 -16.16 -11.89 -13.79
C GLN A 382 -15.39 -11.90 -12.47
N LEU A 383 -14.12 -11.52 -12.52
CA LEU A 383 -13.20 -11.52 -11.39
C LEU A 383 -12.54 -10.16 -11.25
N ARG A 384 -12.52 -9.64 -10.02
CA ARG A 384 -11.66 -8.53 -9.64
C ARG A 384 -10.92 -8.90 -8.36
N ILE A 385 -9.63 -8.63 -8.35
CA ILE A 385 -8.80 -8.77 -7.16
C ILE A 385 -8.18 -7.41 -6.90
N TYR A 386 -8.24 -6.94 -5.66
CA TYR A 386 -7.56 -5.73 -5.26
C TYR A 386 -6.88 -5.93 -3.92
N THR A 387 -5.81 -5.18 -3.70
CA THR A 387 -5.12 -5.16 -2.42
C THR A 387 -5.32 -3.82 -1.76
N SER A 388 -5.41 -3.84 -0.44
CA SER A 388 -5.41 -2.63 0.37
C SER A 388 -4.37 -2.72 1.47
N GLY A 389 -3.86 -1.58 1.90
CA GLY A 389 -2.91 -1.52 3.00
C GLY A 389 -3.34 -0.51 4.03
N CYS A 390 -2.94 -0.72 5.28
CA CYS A 390 -3.02 0.30 6.31
C CYS A 390 -1.60 0.63 6.75
N TYR A 391 -1.21 1.90 6.65
CA TYR A 391 0.14 2.32 6.98
C TYR A 391 0.13 3.54 7.87
N TYR A 392 1.14 3.63 8.72
CA TYR A 392 1.40 4.82 9.51
C TYR A 392 2.76 5.42 9.17
N LEU A 393 2.90 6.73 9.35
CA LEU A 393 4.18 7.43 9.24
C LEU A 393 4.94 7.32 10.56
N ASP A 394 6.18 6.84 10.50
CA ASP A 394 7.12 6.89 11.60
C ASP A 394 7.72 8.29 11.80
N GLN A 395 8.61 8.44 12.78
CA GLN A 395 9.31 9.70 13.08
C GLN A 395 10.19 10.21 11.92
N ASN A 396 10.56 9.33 10.99
CA ASN A 396 11.38 9.63 9.82
C ASN A 396 10.55 9.86 8.55
N ASN A 397 9.22 10.00 8.69
CA ASN A 397 8.26 10.10 7.58
C ASN A 397 8.30 8.91 6.62
N GLN A 398 8.60 7.70 7.12
CA GLN A 398 8.54 6.46 6.35
C GLN A 398 7.26 5.70 6.68
N TYR A 399 6.65 5.06 5.67
CA TYR A 399 5.51 4.19 5.94
C TYR A 399 5.94 2.90 6.61
N LYS A 400 5.17 2.51 7.62
CA LYS A 400 5.29 1.27 8.35
C LYS A 400 3.92 0.60 8.45
N SER A 401 3.92 -0.71 8.68
CA SER A 401 2.69 -1.54 8.69
C SER A 401 2.56 -2.42 9.93
N ASP A 402 3.49 -2.30 10.88
CA ASP A 402 3.41 -2.96 12.18
C ASP A 402 2.33 -2.33 13.07
N GLY A 403 1.72 -3.13 13.94
CA GLY A 403 0.69 -2.64 14.88
C GLY A 403 -0.62 -2.17 14.24
N VAL A 404 -0.78 -2.31 12.92
CA VAL A 404 -1.98 -1.96 12.15
C VAL A 404 -2.51 -3.13 11.34
N ILE A 405 -3.83 -3.31 11.36
CA ILE A 405 -4.52 -4.41 10.67
C ILE A 405 -5.58 -3.80 9.76
N VAL A 406 -5.68 -4.28 8.53
CA VAL A 406 -6.77 -3.92 7.63
C VAL A 406 -8.04 -4.68 8.05
N GLY A 407 -9.15 -3.97 8.17
CA GLY A 407 -10.44 -4.52 8.56
C GLY A 407 -11.30 -4.97 7.38
N SER A 408 -12.27 -5.84 7.65
CA SER A 408 -13.15 -6.46 6.64
C SER A 408 -14.20 -5.51 6.06
N LEU A 409 -14.43 -4.34 6.65
CA LEU A 409 -15.32 -3.31 6.09
C LEU A 409 -14.65 -2.49 4.99
N THR A 410 -13.37 -2.74 4.71
CA THR A 410 -12.65 -2.14 3.59
C THR A 410 -13.36 -2.44 2.27
N ASN A 411 -13.56 -1.41 1.45
CA ASN A 411 -14.18 -1.51 0.13
C ASN A 411 -13.32 -0.75 -0.89
N HIS A 412 -13.86 -0.30 -2.03
CA HIS A 412 -13.12 0.45 -3.07
C HIS A 412 -12.96 1.95 -2.80
N TYR A 413 -13.77 2.53 -1.92
CA TYR A 413 -13.76 3.97 -1.61
C TYR A 413 -13.09 4.31 -0.29
N GLU A 414 -13.00 3.35 0.62
CA GLU A 414 -12.47 3.56 1.97
C GLU A 414 -11.76 2.30 2.49
N THR A 415 -10.74 2.52 3.32
CA THR A 415 -9.95 1.49 3.99
C THR A 415 -10.25 1.52 5.48
N GLU A 416 -10.70 0.39 6.01
CA GLU A 416 -10.83 0.19 7.45
C GLU A 416 -9.49 -0.26 8.02
N CYS A 417 -9.08 0.39 9.09
CA CYS A 417 -7.83 0.16 9.77
C CYS A 417 -8.10 -0.03 11.27
N LEU A 418 -7.45 -1.03 11.86
CA LEU A 418 -7.45 -1.31 13.28
C LEU A 418 -6.03 -1.08 13.79
N SER A 419 -5.82 -0.04 14.59
CA SER A 419 -4.50 0.33 15.11
C SER A 419 -4.42 0.22 16.62
N THR A 420 -3.21 0.01 17.12
CA THR A 420 -2.88 0.01 18.55
C THR A 420 -2.28 1.35 19.02
N HIS A 421 -2.07 2.31 18.12
CA HIS A 421 -1.43 3.59 18.43
C HIS A 421 -2.09 4.75 17.68
N LEU A 422 -1.76 5.99 18.07
CA LEU A 422 -2.18 7.20 17.36
C LEU A 422 -1.00 7.88 16.69
N THR A 423 -1.05 7.96 15.37
CA THR A 423 -0.04 8.55 14.48
C THR A 423 -0.75 9.22 13.29
N SER A 424 -0.03 9.39 12.17
CA SER A 424 -0.63 9.74 10.88
C SER A 424 -0.76 8.49 10.02
N PHE A 425 -1.95 8.24 9.49
CA PHE A 425 -2.30 7.04 8.74
C PHE A 425 -2.65 7.35 7.28
N ALA A 426 -2.33 6.43 6.39
CA ALA A 426 -2.76 6.42 5.00
C ALA A 426 -3.13 5.00 4.57
N GLY A 427 -4.06 4.90 3.62
CA GLY A 427 -4.46 3.63 3.01
C GLY A 427 -3.67 3.34 1.74
N GLY A 428 -3.25 2.09 1.55
CA GLY A 428 -2.79 1.59 0.25
C GLY A 428 -3.98 1.07 -0.56
N PHE A 429 -3.95 1.24 -1.88
CA PHE A 429 -4.94 0.62 -2.76
C PHE A 429 -4.39 0.37 -4.15
N ILE A 430 -4.57 -0.86 -4.64
CA ILE A 430 -4.26 -1.22 -6.02
C ILE A 430 -5.19 -2.33 -6.49
N VAL A 431 -5.79 -2.15 -7.65
CA VAL A 431 -6.52 -3.22 -8.35
C VAL A 431 -5.51 -4.03 -9.16
N LEU A 432 -5.46 -5.33 -8.91
CA LEU A 432 -4.49 -6.21 -9.56
C LEU A 432 -4.91 -6.48 -11.02
N PRO A 433 -3.95 -6.67 -11.93
CA PRO A 433 -4.23 -7.13 -13.29
C PRO A 433 -4.78 -8.56 -13.30
N GLU A 434 -5.16 -9.03 -14.49
CA GLU A 434 -5.66 -10.40 -14.66
C GLU A 434 -4.67 -11.44 -14.08
N PRO A 435 -5.13 -12.35 -13.20
CA PRO A 435 -4.26 -13.35 -12.63
C PRO A 435 -3.78 -14.34 -13.70
N ILE A 436 -2.56 -14.84 -13.54
CA ILE A 436 -1.97 -15.76 -14.51
C ILE A 436 -2.58 -17.15 -14.31
N ASN A 437 -3.17 -17.70 -15.38
CA ASN A 437 -3.63 -19.08 -15.42
C ASN A 437 -2.47 -20.01 -15.84
N TRP A 438 -1.82 -20.63 -14.85
CA TRP A 438 -0.70 -21.54 -15.11
C TRP A 438 -1.11 -22.85 -15.77
N SER A 439 -2.34 -23.36 -15.55
CA SER A 439 -2.77 -24.57 -16.25
C SER A 439 -2.86 -24.31 -17.76
N TYR A 440 -3.36 -23.15 -18.15
CA TYR A 440 -3.33 -22.68 -19.53
C TYR A 440 -1.90 -22.45 -20.03
N VAL A 441 -1.04 -21.77 -19.26
CA VAL A 441 0.35 -21.51 -19.65
C VAL A 441 1.08 -22.82 -19.92
N PHE A 442 1.02 -23.79 -19.00
CA PHE A 442 1.73 -25.08 -19.15
C PHE A 442 1.11 -25.99 -20.22
N ALA A 443 -0.21 -25.97 -20.38
CA ALA A 443 -0.90 -26.64 -21.48
C ALA A 443 -0.42 -26.19 -22.86
N ASN A 444 -0.16 -24.89 -22.98
CA ASN A 444 0.24 -24.26 -24.22
C ASN A 444 1.77 -24.10 -24.33
N ALA A 445 2.52 -24.34 -23.25
CA ALA A 445 3.97 -24.40 -23.23
C ALA A 445 4.55 -25.68 -23.87
N GLY A 446 3.70 -26.52 -24.49
CA GLY A 446 4.13 -27.73 -25.18
C GLY A 446 5.28 -27.44 -26.15
N PHE A 447 6.40 -28.14 -25.96
CA PHE A 447 7.63 -28.02 -26.76
C PHE A 447 7.39 -28.07 -28.28
N MET A 448 6.34 -28.79 -28.70
CA MET A 448 5.95 -28.95 -30.11
C MET A 448 5.26 -27.71 -30.70
N LYS A 449 4.61 -26.86 -29.89
CA LYS A 449 3.93 -25.64 -30.37
C LYS A 449 4.91 -24.51 -30.68
N ASN A 450 5.98 -24.38 -29.87
CA ASN A 450 6.97 -23.31 -30.00
C ASN A 450 8.38 -23.84 -30.34
N LYS A 451 8.45 -24.80 -31.29
CA LYS A 451 9.69 -25.49 -31.68
C LYS A 451 10.85 -24.53 -31.98
N THR A 452 10.57 -23.39 -32.61
CA THR A 452 11.58 -22.40 -32.99
C THR A 452 12.29 -21.81 -31.79
N ILE A 453 11.56 -21.44 -30.72
CA ILE A 453 12.13 -20.83 -29.52
C ILE A 453 13.03 -21.83 -28.76
N TYR A 454 12.56 -23.07 -28.61
CA TYR A 454 13.37 -24.09 -27.93
C TYR A 454 14.61 -24.48 -28.75
N LEU A 455 14.48 -24.56 -30.08
CA LEU A 455 15.62 -24.84 -30.96
C LEU A 455 16.66 -23.70 -30.92
N THR A 456 16.23 -22.43 -30.91
CA THR A 456 17.17 -21.30 -30.83
C THR A 456 17.90 -21.28 -29.48
N ILE A 457 17.20 -21.51 -28.36
CA ILE A 457 17.82 -21.57 -27.03
C ILE A 457 18.83 -22.73 -26.94
N ILE A 458 18.49 -23.91 -27.46
CA ILE A 458 19.39 -25.07 -27.48
C ILE A 458 20.63 -24.78 -28.32
N CYS A 459 20.47 -24.24 -29.55
CA CYS A 459 21.59 -23.88 -30.41
C CYS A 459 22.50 -22.83 -29.77
N MET A 460 21.91 -21.81 -29.13
CA MET A 460 22.66 -20.75 -28.45
C MET A 460 23.43 -21.29 -27.24
N SER A 461 22.82 -22.23 -26.49
CA SER A 461 23.46 -22.90 -25.36
C SER A 461 24.63 -23.78 -25.81
N ILE A 462 24.49 -24.52 -26.92
CA ILE A 462 25.57 -25.33 -27.51
C ILE A 462 26.71 -24.42 -27.98
N ALA A 463 26.41 -23.32 -28.68
CA ALA A 463 27.40 -22.37 -29.14
C ALA A 463 28.17 -21.75 -27.95
N TYR A 464 27.46 -21.41 -26.87
CA TYR A 464 28.08 -20.92 -25.63
C TYR A 464 29.05 -21.94 -25.02
N ILE A 465 28.66 -23.21 -24.92
CA ILE A 465 29.51 -24.29 -24.40
C ILE A 465 30.78 -24.45 -25.26
N ILE A 466 30.64 -24.41 -26.59
CA ILE A 466 31.80 -24.49 -27.51
C ILE A 466 32.76 -23.32 -27.29
N LEU A 467 32.23 -22.09 -27.16
CA LEU A 467 33.04 -20.90 -26.88
C LEU A 467 33.72 -20.98 -25.51
N MET A 468 33.03 -21.52 -24.49
CA MET A 468 33.59 -21.71 -23.16
C MET A 468 34.76 -22.71 -23.17
N ILE A 469 34.63 -23.83 -23.89
CA ILE A 469 35.69 -24.82 -24.06
C ILE A 469 36.88 -24.20 -24.82
N PHE A 470 36.61 -23.43 -25.87
CA PHE A 470 37.66 -22.73 -26.62
C PHE A 470 38.39 -21.69 -25.77
N GLY A 471 37.67 -20.90 -24.97
CA GLY A 471 38.25 -19.95 -24.02
C GLY A 471 39.17 -20.65 -23.01
N ARG A 472 38.69 -21.73 -22.38
CA ARG A 472 39.49 -22.56 -21.46
C ARG A 472 40.76 -23.12 -22.12
N PHE A 473 40.70 -23.49 -23.39
CA PHE A 473 41.88 -23.96 -24.13
C PHE A 473 42.87 -22.83 -24.41
N LYS A 474 42.39 -21.64 -24.77
CA LYS A 474 43.24 -20.46 -25.00
C LYS A 474 43.89 -19.97 -23.72
N ASP A 475 43.17 -19.92 -22.61
CA ASP A 475 43.71 -19.54 -21.30
C ASP A 475 44.87 -20.45 -20.90
N LYS A 476 44.73 -21.77 -21.07
CA LYS A 476 45.83 -22.72 -20.81
C LYS A 476 47.06 -22.45 -21.69
N LYS A 477 46.85 -22.10 -22.95
CA LYS A 477 47.95 -21.80 -23.90
C LYS A 477 48.63 -20.46 -23.62
N ASP A 478 47.91 -19.48 -23.07
CA ASP A 478 48.49 -18.21 -22.66
C ASP A 478 49.29 -18.35 -21.35
N ILE A 479 48.90 -19.25 -20.43
CA ILE A 479 49.73 -19.60 -19.26
C ILE A 479 51.09 -20.16 -19.69
N GLU A 480 51.16 -20.98 -20.75
CA GLU A 480 52.43 -21.49 -21.29
C GLU A 480 53.31 -20.37 -21.90
N LYS A 481 52.71 -19.26 -22.33
CA LYS A 481 53.43 -18.09 -22.88
C LYS A 481 53.89 -17.11 -21.82
N LEU A 482 53.50 -17.28 -20.55
CA LEU A 482 54.08 -16.55 -19.42
C LEU A 482 55.49 -17.07 -19.13
N GLY A 483 56.37 -16.94 -20.11
CA GLY A 483 57.82 -16.95 -19.92
C GLY A 483 58.25 -15.53 -19.59
N VAL A 484 59.02 -15.37 -18.51
CA VAL A 484 59.66 -14.09 -18.20
C VAL A 484 60.59 -13.76 -19.36
N THR A 485 60.35 -12.67 -20.09
CA THR A 485 61.34 -12.14 -21.03
C THR A 485 62.54 -11.68 -20.19
N PRO A 486 63.70 -12.34 -20.25
CA PRO A 486 64.85 -11.85 -19.51
C PRO A 486 65.27 -10.52 -20.15
N LEU A 487 65.14 -9.44 -19.39
CA LEU A 487 65.75 -8.17 -19.73
C LEU A 487 67.27 -8.32 -19.55
N PRO A 488 68.10 -7.70 -20.40
CA PRO A 488 69.55 -7.82 -20.36
C PRO A 488 70.20 -7.41 -19.02
N ASP A 489 69.47 -6.73 -18.13
CA ASP A 489 69.94 -6.32 -16.80
C ASP A 489 69.62 -7.34 -15.68
N ASN A 490 69.04 -8.50 -16.00
CA ASN A 490 68.75 -9.52 -14.99
C ASN A 490 69.96 -10.43 -14.75
N ASP A 491 71.05 -9.85 -14.24
CA ASP A 491 72.21 -10.60 -13.76
C ASP A 491 71.89 -11.30 -12.44
N LYS A 492 72.08 -12.62 -12.41
CA LYS A 492 72.10 -13.40 -11.18
C LYS A 492 73.45 -13.21 -10.50
N SER A 493 73.44 -12.72 -9.26
CA SER A 493 74.57 -12.87 -8.32
C SER A 493 74.85 -14.34 -8.03
#